data_AF-A0A7W5FCI8-F1
#
_entry.id   AF-A0A7W5FCI8-F1
#
_cell.length_a   1.000
_cell.length_b   1.000
_cell.length_c   1.000
_cell.angle_alpha   90.00
_cell.angle_beta   90.00
_cell.angle_gamma   90.00
#
_symmetry.space_group_name_H-M   'P 1'
#
loop_
_entity.id
_entity.type
_entity.pdbx_description
1 polymer ?
#
loop_
_entity_poly.entity_id
_entity_poly.type
_entity_poly.pdbx_seq_one_letter_code
_entity_poly.pdbx_strand_id
1 'polypeptide(L)'
;MTISSTPVPVCGVVLAAGEGQRLRPLTETLPKALCPVGNLPLLDHALRRFAGLGLSGPDTVAVNAAYLAAQVVAHVGRRAHLSVEPDGPIGTSGGIGRLRPWIDGRAVLAGNADAYLHDPVRDPGKDVAALLDGWSGETVRMLTMPCRPGESGGFSGHRFAGLSLIPWRYAKDLADVDSSLVRTVWRPAEAAGELELIGYQGFYLDTGTPADYLAANLHAAGGVTLADVSARVTGAATESVLGAGSVVEGTVVRSVLWPGAQVAPGEHLVGAVRTAAGLTVHA
;
A
#
# COMPACT_ATOMS: atom_id res chain seq x y z
N MET A 1 -2.67 -18.87 15.47
CA MET A 1 -4.12 -18.65 15.45
C MET A 1 -4.61 -18.87 14.04
N THR A 2 -5.35 -19.94 13.82
CA THR A 2 -6.13 -20.17 12.60
C THR A 2 -7.25 -19.13 12.61
N ILE A 3 -7.36 -18.33 11.55
CA ILE A 3 -8.48 -17.38 11.37
C ILE A 3 -9.77 -18.20 11.49
N SER A 4 -10.63 -17.85 12.46
CA SER A 4 -11.96 -18.45 12.54
C SER A 4 -12.67 -18.14 11.24
N SER A 5 -13.13 -19.16 10.50
CA SER A 5 -13.72 -18.99 9.17
C SER A 5 -14.83 -17.94 9.23
N THR A 6 -14.68 -16.84 8.49
CA THR A 6 -15.78 -15.89 8.30
C THR A 6 -16.93 -16.62 7.61
N PRO A 7 -18.19 -16.43 8.07
CA PRO A 7 -19.35 -17.10 7.49
C PRO A 7 -19.64 -16.62 6.05
N VAL A 8 -19.05 -15.50 5.63
CA VAL A 8 -19.21 -14.89 4.31
C VAL A 8 -17.90 -15.02 3.51
N PRO A 9 -17.97 -15.48 2.24
CA PRO A 9 -16.81 -15.47 1.34
C PRO A 9 -16.23 -14.06 1.14
N VAL A 10 -14.90 -13.95 1.19
CA VAL A 10 -14.17 -12.68 1.03
C VAL A 10 -13.21 -12.77 -0.15
N CYS A 11 -13.13 -11.70 -0.95
CA CYS A 11 -12.06 -11.47 -1.92
C CYS A 11 -11.26 -10.22 -1.56
N GLY A 12 -9.99 -10.18 -1.96
CA GLY A 12 -9.13 -9.01 -1.79
C GLY A 12 -9.14 -8.12 -3.04
N VAL A 13 -9.19 -6.80 -2.83
CA VAL A 13 -8.95 -5.82 -3.91
C VAL A 13 -7.85 -4.86 -3.46
N VAL A 14 -6.71 -4.86 -4.17
CA VAL A 14 -5.63 -3.90 -3.95
C VAL A 14 -5.81 -2.72 -4.90
N LEU A 15 -5.94 -1.53 -4.33
CA LEU A 15 -6.12 -0.28 -5.06
C LEU A 15 -4.76 0.31 -5.43
N ALA A 16 -4.41 0.24 -6.72
CA ALA A 16 -3.10 0.62 -7.28
C ALA A 16 -3.20 1.55 -8.51
N ALA A 17 -4.40 2.06 -8.85
CA ALA A 17 -4.61 2.90 -10.03
C ALA A 17 -4.14 4.37 -9.91
N GLY A 18 -3.91 4.87 -8.69
CA GLY A 18 -3.63 6.29 -8.45
C GLY A 18 -2.29 6.77 -9.00
N GLU A 19 -2.26 8.02 -9.47
CA GLU A 19 -1.06 8.64 -10.07
C GLU A 19 0.08 8.93 -9.09
N GLY A 20 -0.21 9.05 -7.79
CA GLY A 20 0.80 9.40 -6.80
C GLY A 20 1.45 10.78 -7.03
N GLN A 21 0.65 11.78 -7.44
CA GLN A 21 1.15 13.12 -7.83
C GLN A 21 1.98 13.81 -6.74
N ARG A 22 1.63 13.62 -5.48
CA ARG A 22 2.34 14.18 -4.31
C ARG A 22 3.76 13.59 -4.12
N LEU A 23 4.08 12.48 -4.78
CA LEU A 23 5.38 11.81 -4.73
C LEU A 23 6.24 12.14 -5.97
N ARG A 24 5.76 13.00 -6.88
CA ARG A 24 6.57 13.48 -8.01
C ARG A 24 7.82 14.23 -7.50
N PRO A 25 8.95 14.16 -8.21
CA PRO A 25 9.13 13.54 -9.54
C PRO A 25 9.36 12.01 -9.54
N LEU A 26 9.41 11.34 -8.38
CA LEU A 26 9.66 9.88 -8.33
C LEU A 26 8.62 9.08 -9.13
N THR A 27 7.36 9.52 -9.06
CA THR A 27 6.25 8.82 -9.73
C THR A 27 6.11 9.09 -11.21
N GLU A 28 6.93 9.97 -11.81
CA GLU A 28 6.84 10.26 -13.25
C GLU A 28 7.24 9.08 -14.13
N THR A 29 8.08 8.18 -13.60
CA THR A 29 8.62 7.03 -14.34
C THR A 29 8.26 5.67 -13.73
N LEU A 30 7.82 5.65 -12.46
CA LEU A 30 7.44 4.45 -11.73
C LEU A 30 6.13 4.71 -10.96
N PRO A 31 5.05 3.93 -11.16
CA PRO A 31 3.81 4.17 -10.41
C PRO A 31 4.05 3.97 -8.91
N LYS A 32 3.35 4.74 -8.07
CA LYS A 32 3.52 4.71 -6.60
C LYS A 32 3.47 3.29 -6.03
N ALA A 33 2.55 2.46 -6.54
CA ALA A 33 2.39 1.07 -6.12
C ALA A 33 3.66 0.21 -6.32
N LEU A 34 4.56 0.59 -7.23
CA LEU A 34 5.81 -0.12 -7.50
C LEU A 34 7.03 0.54 -6.85
N CYS A 35 6.89 1.70 -6.21
CA CYS A 35 7.97 2.31 -5.44
C CYS A 35 8.38 1.36 -4.29
N PRO A 36 9.69 1.06 -4.12
CA PRO A 36 10.15 0.11 -3.12
C PRO A 36 10.16 0.74 -1.71
N VAL A 37 9.69 0.01 -0.70
CA VAL A 37 9.94 0.30 0.71
C VAL A 37 10.66 -0.89 1.33
N GLY A 38 11.87 -0.67 1.84
CA GLY A 38 12.71 -1.75 2.36
C GLY A 38 13.04 -2.79 1.28
N ASN A 39 13.40 -2.34 0.08
CA ASN A 39 13.69 -3.17 -1.10
C ASN A 39 12.52 -4.05 -1.61
N LEU A 40 11.29 -3.79 -1.17
CA LEU A 40 10.10 -4.47 -1.67
C LEU A 40 9.06 -3.46 -2.19
N PRO A 41 8.51 -3.64 -3.40
CA PRO A 41 7.43 -2.78 -3.90
C PRO A 41 6.25 -2.68 -2.93
N LEU A 42 5.68 -1.49 -2.80
CA LEU A 42 4.51 -1.22 -1.96
C LEU A 42 3.33 -2.18 -2.26
N LEU A 43 3.07 -2.46 -3.54
CA LEU A 43 2.08 -3.44 -3.97
C LEU A 43 2.38 -4.85 -3.45
N ASP A 44 3.64 -5.26 -3.39
CA ASP A 44 4.02 -6.58 -2.89
C ASP A 44 3.85 -6.67 -1.37
N HIS A 45 4.02 -5.57 -0.63
CA HIS A 45 3.65 -5.51 0.80
C HIS A 45 2.15 -5.78 0.99
N ALA A 46 1.29 -5.16 0.18
CA ALA A 46 -0.15 -5.39 0.23
C ALA A 46 -0.53 -6.83 -0.13
N LEU A 47 0.04 -7.38 -1.22
CA LEU A 47 -0.20 -8.75 -1.65
C LEU A 47 0.28 -9.79 -0.63
N ARG A 48 1.43 -9.58 0.03
CA ARG A 48 1.91 -10.45 1.12
C ARG A 48 0.94 -10.47 2.29
N ARG A 49 0.37 -9.31 2.65
CA ARG A 49 -0.61 -9.21 3.74
C ARG A 49 -1.91 -9.97 3.40
N PHE A 50 -2.39 -9.85 2.17
CA PHE A 50 -3.55 -10.61 1.70
C PHE A 50 -3.25 -12.12 1.69
N ALA A 51 -2.08 -12.52 1.21
CA ALA A 51 -1.67 -13.92 1.22
C ALA A 51 -1.61 -14.49 2.64
N GLY A 52 -1.14 -13.72 3.63
CA GLY A 52 -1.13 -14.09 5.04
C GLY A 52 -2.53 -14.26 5.67
N LEU A 53 -3.57 -13.69 5.04
CA LEU A 53 -4.98 -13.93 5.37
C LEU A 53 -5.60 -15.11 4.59
N GLY A 54 -4.81 -15.79 3.75
CA GLY A 54 -5.29 -16.85 2.86
C GLY A 54 -5.89 -16.35 1.54
N LEU A 55 -5.79 -15.05 1.22
CA LEU A 55 -6.26 -14.46 -0.03
C LEU A 55 -5.09 -14.40 -1.02
N SER A 56 -5.06 -15.31 -1.99
CA SER A 56 -3.97 -15.39 -2.98
C SER A 56 -4.44 -15.94 -4.32
N GLY A 57 -3.81 -15.46 -5.39
CA GLY A 57 -4.11 -15.87 -6.76
C GLY A 57 -5.26 -15.07 -7.41
N PRO A 58 -5.45 -15.27 -8.73
CA PRO A 58 -6.36 -14.44 -9.53
C PRO A 58 -7.84 -14.70 -9.26
N ASP A 59 -8.19 -15.82 -8.63
CA ASP A 59 -9.58 -16.13 -8.30
C ASP A 59 -10.04 -15.43 -7.02
N THR A 60 -9.11 -15.00 -6.15
CA THR A 60 -9.43 -14.44 -4.82
C THR A 60 -8.90 -13.02 -4.60
N VAL A 61 -7.89 -12.58 -5.35
CA VAL A 61 -7.32 -11.23 -5.26
C VAL A 61 -7.35 -10.53 -6.61
N ALA A 62 -7.78 -9.27 -6.62
CA ALA A 62 -7.68 -8.37 -7.76
C ALA A 62 -6.78 -7.17 -7.46
N VAL A 63 -6.14 -6.62 -8.49
CA VAL A 63 -5.38 -5.37 -8.47
C VAL A 63 -5.92 -4.48 -9.59
N ASN A 64 -6.32 -3.25 -9.27
CA ASN A 64 -6.67 -2.27 -10.30
C ASN A 64 -5.45 -1.44 -10.73
N ALA A 65 -5.43 -0.97 -11.98
CA ALA A 65 -4.33 -0.19 -12.52
C ALA A 65 -4.83 0.83 -13.57
N ALA A 66 -4.32 2.06 -13.51
CA ALA A 66 -4.61 3.11 -14.49
C ALA A 66 -3.31 3.83 -14.90
N TYR A 67 -2.73 4.60 -13.97
CA TYR A 67 -1.49 5.31 -14.22
C TYR A 67 -0.30 4.35 -14.38
N LEU A 68 0.42 4.47 -15.50
CA LEU A 68 1.49 3.54 -15.90
C LEU A 68 1.06 2.06 -15.81
N ALA A 69 -0.20 1.76 -16.13
CA ALA A 69 -0.83 0.46 -15.88
C ALA A 69 -0.04 -0.73 -16.45
N ALA A 70 0.63 -0.57 -17.60
CA ALA A 70 1.45 -1.61 -18.20
C ALA A 70 2.55 -2.14 -17.24
N GLN A 71 3.15 -1.26 -16.43
CA GLN A 71 4.15 -1.67 -15.43
C GLN A 71 3.51 -2.46 -14.29
N VAL A 72 2.34 -2.01 -13.80
CA VAL A 72 1.60 -2.72 -12.73
C VAL A 72 1.15 -4.09 -13.22
N VAL A 73 0.59 -4.17 -14.44
CA VAL A 73 0.17 -5.42 -15.10
C VAL A 73 1.34 -6.39 -15.24
N ALA A 74 2.48 -5.92 -15.77
CA ALA A 74 3.67 -6.73 -15.93
C ALA A 74 4.21 -7.23 -14.59
N HIS A 75 4.25 -6.36 -13.58
CA HIS A 75 4.68 -6.72 -12.23
C HIS A 75 3.77 -7.79 -11.64
N VAL A 76 2.46 -7.57 -11.57
CA VAL A 76 1.49 -8.49 -10.95
C VAL A 76 1.48 -9.85 -11.65
N GLY A 77 1.45 -9.86 -12.99
CA GLY A 77 1.38 -11.09 -13.78
C GLY A 77 0.18 -11.95 -13.39
N ARG A 78 0.43 -13.22 -13.04
CA ARG A 78 -0.63 -14.19 -12.69
C ARG A 78 -0.99 -14.24 -11.20
N ARG A 79 -0.43 -13.34 -10.37
CA ARG A 79 -0.60 -13.37 -8.91
C ARG A 79 -1.97 -12.87 -8.45
N ALA A 80 -2.67 -12.11 -9.29
CA ALA A 80 -3.98 -11.54 -9.02
C ALA A 80 -4.74 -11.31 -10.35
N HIS A 81 -6.06 -11.15 -10.26
CA HIS A 81 -6.88 -10.64 -11.34
C HIS A 81 -6.54 -9.16 -11.59
N LEU A 82 -6.56 -8.73 -12.85
CA LEU A 82 -6.17 -7.38 -13.24
C LEU A 82 -7.39 -6.62 -13.76
N SER A 83 -7.71 -5.49 -13.11
CA SER A 83 -8.73 -4.54 -13.56
C SER A 83 -8.05 -3.29 -14.09
N VAL A 84 -7.92 -3.18 -15.41
CA VAL A 84 -7.28 -2.02 -16.04
C VAL A 84 -8.31 -0.95 -16.35
N GLU A 85 -7.98 0.29 -15.98
CA GLU A 85 -8.77 1.51 -16.17
C GLU A 85 -8.06 2.38 -17.24
N PRO A 86 -8.30 2.13 -18.54
CA PRO A 86 -7.52 2.73 -19.62
C PRO A 86 -7.75 4.24 -19.77
N ASP A 87 -8.91 4.73 -19.34
CA ASP A 87 -9.31 6.14 -19.46
C ASP A 87 -8.83 7.00 -18.27
N GLY A 88 -8.03 6.41 -17.39
CA GLY A 88 -7.55 7.05 -16.17
C GLY A 88 -8.21 6.51 -14.90
N PRO A 89 -7.72 6.90 -13.71
CA PRO A 89 -8.21 6.38 -12.45
C PRO A 89 -9.65 6.83 -12.20
N ILE A 90 -10.54 5.88 -11.91
CA ILE A 90 -11.96 6.13 -11.57
C ILE A 90 -12.21 6.12 -10.05
N GLY A 91 -11.18 6.42 -9.27
CA GLY A 91 -11.26 6.47 -7.82
C GLY A 91 -11.46 5.11 -7.14
N THR A 92 -11.48 5.12 -5.81
CA THR A 92 -11.41 3.88 -5.01
C THR A 92 -12.69 3.06 -5.05
N SER A 93 -13.86 3.70 -5.07
CA SER A 93 -15.14 2.97 -5.20
C SER A 93 -15.46 2.64 -6.65
N GLY A 94 -15.07 3.49 -7.62
CA GLY A 94 -15.22 3.19 -9.04
C GLY A 94 -14.45 1.94 -9.45
N GLY A 95 -13.19 1.82 -9.02
CA GLY A 95 -12.36 0.63 -9.30
C GLY A 95 -12.96 -0.66 -8.76
N ILE A 96 -13.62 -0.63 -7.60
CA ILE A 96 -14.36 -1.78 -7.04
C ILE A 96 -15.67 -2.00 -7.82
N GLY A 97 -16.38 -0.94 -8.23
CA GLY A 97 -17.58 -1.02 -9.06
C GLY A 97 -17.32 -1.72 -10.40
N ARG A 98 -16.17 -1.44 -11.05
CA ARG A 98 -15.71 -2.14 -12.26
C ARG A 98 -15.48 -3.63 -12.05
N LEU A 99 -14.98 -4.00 -10.87
CA LEU A 99 -14.74 -5.38 -10.44
C LEU A 99 -16.01 -6.12 -10.00
N ARG A 100 -17.18 -5.47 -9.97
CA ARG A 100 -18.43 -6.08 -9.47
C ARG A 100 -18.74 -7.47 -10.05
N PRO A 101 -18.61 -7.73 -11.37
CA PRO A 101 -18.84 -9.07 -11.92
C PRO A 101 -17.81 -10.11 -11.44
N TRP A 102 -16.57 -9.71 -11.16
CA TRP A 102 -15.54 -10.60 -10.62
C TRP A 102 -15.76 -10.85 -9.12
N ILE A 103 -16.19 -9.85 -8.36
CA ILE A 103 -16.46 -9.97 -6.92
C ILE A 103 -17.57 -10.99 -6.66
N ASP A 104 -18.63 -10.98 -7.48
CA ASP A 104 -19.67 -12.02 -7.54
C ASP A 104 -20.21 -12.48 -6.18
N GLY A 105 -20.86 -11.56 -5.45
CA GLY A 105 -21.51 -11.92 -4.18
C GLY A 105 -20.61 -11.96 -2.95
N ARG A 106 -19.29 -11.85 -3.13
CA ARG A 106 -18.31 -11.88 -2.04
C ARG A 106 -18.18 -10.52 -1.36
N ALA A 107 -17.78 -10.53 -0.09
CA ALA A 107 -17.31 -9.33 0.59
C ALA A 107 -15.93 -8.93 0.06
N VAL A 108 -15.60 -7.65 0.16
CA VAL A 108 -14.36 -7.07 -0.36
C VAL A 108 -13.48 -6.60 0.78
N LEU A 109 -12.31 -7.23 0.94
CA LEU A 109 -11.20 -6.63 1.68
C LEU A 109 -10.44 -5.69 0.74
N ALA A 110 -10.75 -4.40 0.81
CA ALA A 110 -10.08 -3.37 0.03
C ALA A 110 -8.83 -2.89 0.77
N GLY A 111 -7.69 -2.84 0.06
CA GLY A 111 -6.41 -2.37 0.59
C GLY A 111 -5.77 -1.36 -0.34
N ASN A 112 -5.31 -0.22 0.17
CA ASN A 112 -4.52 0.72 -0.63
C ASN A 112 -3.11 0.16 -0.82
N ALA A 113 -2.61 0.14 -2.06
CA ALA A 113 -1.26 -0.36 -2.34
C ALA A 113 -0.16 0.44 -1.63
N ASP A 114 -0.40 1.72 -1.37
CA ASP A 114 0.57 2.66 -0.80
C ASP A 114 0.57 2.77 0.73
N ALA A 115 -0.24 1.95 1.39
CA ALA A 115 -0.26 1.84 2.84
C ALA A 115 0.93 0.98 3.32
N TYR A 116 1.91 1.63 3.96
CA TYR A 116 2.98 0.91 4.64
C TYR A 116 2.51 0.57 6.06
N LEU A 117 2.32 -0.73 6.32
CA LEU A 117 2.04 -1.25 7.65
C LEU A 117 3.14 -2.22 8.09
N HIS A 118 3.57 -2.09 9.34
CA HIS A 118 4.57 -2.97 9.94
C HIS A 118 4.25 -3.25 11.41
N ASP A 119 4.02 -4.51 11.75
CA ASP A 119 3.92 -5.00 13.12
C ASP A 119 5.24 -5.72 13.47
N PRO A 120 5.92 -5.35 14.57
CA PRO A 120 7.22 -5.94 14.92
C PRO A 120 7.12 -7.38 15.44
N VAL A 121 5.91 -7.87 15.73
CA VAL A 121 5.67 -9.19 16.34
C VAL A 121 4.89 -10.11 15.41
N ARG A 122 3.93 -9.56 14.64
CA ARG A 122 3.02 -10.35 13.81
C ARG A 122 3.43 -10.33 12.35
N ASP A 123 3.46 -11.52 11.75
CA ASP A 123 3.65 -11.66 10.31
C ASP A 123 2.58 -10.90 9.52
N PRO A 124 2.89 -10.43 8.30
CA PRO A 124 1.91 -9.84 7.40
C PRO A 124 0.69 -10.75 7.22
N GLY A 125 -0.50 -10.17 7.41
CA GLY A 125 -1.79 -10.84 7.39
C GLY A 125 -2.30 -11.04 8.82
N LYS A 126 -1.49 -11.64 9.71
CA LYS A 126 -1.85 -11.79 11.12
C LYS A 126 -1.96 -10.43 11.83
N ASP A 127 -1.20 -9.44 11.36
CA ASP A 127 -1.24 -8.06 11.85
C ASP A 127 -2.56 -7.34 11.59
N VAL A 128 -3.37 -7.83 10.63
CA VAL A 128 -4.67 -7.25 10.26
C VAL A 128 -5.84 -8.24 10.35
N ALA A 129 -5.61 -9.46 10.86
CA ALA A 129 -6.62 -10.51 10.98
C ALA A 129 -7.86 -10.08 11.77
N ALA A 130 -7.70 -9.12 12.70
CA ALA A 130 -8.78 -8.53 13.47
C ALA A 130 -9.89 -7.89 12.61
N LEU A 131 -9.63 -7.54 11.34
CA LEU A 131 -10.68 -7.13 10.41
C LEU A 131 -11.68 -8.26 10.13
N LEU A 132 -11.21 -9.51 10.05
CA LEU A 132 -12.03 -10.68 9.74
C LEU A 132 -12.54 -11.39 11.00
N ASP A 133 -11.78 -11.34 12.10
CA ASP A 133 -12.10 -12.08 13.32
C ASP A 133 -13.49 -11.73 13.88
N GLY A 134 -14.35 -12.74 13.98
CA GLY A 134 -15.71 -12.58 14.50
C GLY A 134 -16.62 -11.67 13.67
N TRP A 135 -16.26 -11.38 12.42
CA TRP A 135 -17.08 -10.53 11.56
C TRP A 135 -18.37 -11.23 11.15
N SER A 136 -19.50 -10.55 11.34
CA SER A 136 -20.83 -11.09 11.01
C SER A 136 -21.10 -11.17 9.50
N GLY A 137 -20.30 -10.47 8.69
CA GLY A 137 -20.62 -10.24 7.28
C GLY A 137 -21.45 -8.98 7.05
N GLU A 138 -21.98 -8.37 8.11
CA GLU A 138 -22.88 -7.25 7.99
C GLU A 138 -22.16 -5.91 8.08
N THR A 139 -21.30 -5.63 9.03
CA THR A 139 -20.75 -4.27 9.18
C THR A 139 -19.63 -3.95 8.18
N VAL A 140 -19.44 -2.68 7.86
CA VAL A 140 -18.18 -2.22 7.26
C VAL A 140 -17.14 -2.16 8.38
N ARG A 141 -15.98 -2.77 8.18
CA ARG A 141 -14.86 -2.66 9.13
C ARG A 141 -13.74 -1.84 8.54
N MET A 142 -13.22 -0.89 9.31
CA MET A 142 -12.13 -0.02 8.89
C MET A 142 -10.91 -0.23 9.78
N LEU A 143 -9.77 -0.52 9.20
CA LEU A 143 -8.52 -0.50 9.93
C LEU A 143 -8.13 0.95 10.20
N THR A 144 -7.80 1.29 11.45
CA THR A 144 -7.60 2.68 11.85
C THR A 144 -6.40 2.91 12.76
N MET A 145 -5.99 4.18 12.82
CA MET A 145 -5.06 4.74 13.80
C MET A 145 -5.68 5.99 14.46
N PRO A 146 -5.32 6.37 15.70
CA PRO A 146 -5.84 7.58 16.33
C PRO A 146 -5.41 8.84 15.58
N CYS A 147 -6.34 9.74 15.21
CA CYS A 147 -6.02 10.98 14.49
C CYS A 147 -4.85 11.75 15.13
N ARG A 148 -4.02 12.37 14.28
CA ARG A 148 -2.97 13.29 14.74
C ARG A 148 -3.59 14.56 15.32
N PRO A 149 -2.91 15.28 16.23
CA PRO A 149 -3.37 16.58 16.70
C PRO A 149 -3.67 17.53 15.51
N GLY A 150 -4.88 18.08 15.47
CA GLY A 150 -5.33 18.99 14.40
C GLY A 150 -5.79 18.32 13.10
N GLU A 151 -5.73 16.99 13.00
CA GLU A 151 -6.24 16.26 11.83
C GLU A 151 -7.77 16.25 11.81
N SER A 152 -8.36 16.53 10.63
CA SER A 152 -9.80 16.53 10.41
C SER A 152 -10.20 15.52 9.33
N GLY A 153 -11.47 15.16 9.26
CA GLY A 153 -11.99 14.23 8.24
C GLY A 153 -11.89 12.74 8.60
N GLY A 154 -11.48 12.40 9.82
CA GLY A 154 -11.54 11.05 10.37
C GLY A 154 -12.96 10.57 10.73
N PHE A 155 -13.02 9.43 11.41
CA PHE A 155 -14.20 8.72 11.87
C PHE A 155 -14.09 8.56 13.39
N SER A 156 -14.92 9.28 14.15
CA SER A 156 -14.91 9.25 15.63
C SER A 156 -13.52 9.43 16.27
N GLY A 157 -12.67 10.32 15.73
CA GLY A 157 -11.31 10.57 16.23
C GLY A 157 -10.24 9.61 15.71
N HIS A 158 -10.58 8.73 14.77
CA HIS A 158 -9.67 7.80 14.12
C HIS A 158 -9.51 8.11 12.62
N ARG A 159 -8.32 7.88 12.08
CA ARG A 159 -8.04 7.96 10.64
C ARG A 159 -7.91 6.57 10.03
N PHE A 160 -8.20 6.48 8.74
CA PHE A 160 -8.03 5.26 7.95
C PHE A 160 -6.56 4.80 7.88
N ALA A 161 -6.33 3.51 8.06
CA ALA A 161 -5.03 2.86 8.03
C ALA A 161 -4.89 1.86 6.87
N GLY A 162 -5.41 2.23 5.69
CA GLY A 162 -5.10 1.55 4.43
C GLY A 162 -5.94 0.31 4.10
N LEU A 163 -6.70 -0.26 5.03
CA LEU A 163 -7.57 -1.43 4.76
C LEU A 163 -9.00 -1.24 5.28
N SER A 164 -9.99 -1.65 4.49
CA SER A 164 -11.38 -1.77 4.94
C SER A 164 -12.05 -3.03 4.39
N LEU A 165 -12.86 -3.69 5.20
CA LEU A 165 -13.70 -4.82 4.82
C LEU A 165 -15.12 -4.32 4.53
N ILE A 166 -15.62 -4.64 3.34
CA ILE A 166 -16.86 -4.11 2.77
C ILE A 166 -17.81 -5.27 2.46
N PRO A 167 -18.99 -5.35 3.10
CA PRO A 167 -20.02 -6.32 2.76
C PRO A 167 -20.45 -6.24 1.29
N TRP A 168 -20.86 -7.37 0.72
CA TRP A 168 -21.39 -7.40 -0.64
C TRP A 168 -22.57 -6.44 -0.84
N ARG A 169 -23.43 -6.25 0.17
CA ARG A 169 -24.58 -5.34 0.06
C ARG A 169 -24.20 -3.88 -0.16
N TYR A 170 -22.98 -3.48 0.19
CA TYR A 170 -22.41 -2.17 -0.19
C TYR A 170 -21.70 -2.26 -1.53
N ALA A 171 -20.86 -3.29 -1.73
CA ALA A 171 -20.03 -3.42 -2.93
C ALA A 171 -20.87 -3.57 -4.23
N LYS A 172 -22.02 -4.23 -4.17
CA LYS A 172 -22.90 -4.46 -5.32
C LYS A 172 -23.46 -3.19 -5.95
N ASP A 173 -23.62 -2.14 -5.14
CA ASP A 173 -24.23 -0.87 -5.56
C ASP A 173 -23.17 0.16 -5.99
N LEU A 174 -21.88 -0.19 -5.93
CA LEU A 174 -20.80 0.65 -6.44
C LEU A 174 -20.86 0.71 -7.98
N ALA A 175 -20.83 1.93 -8.50
CA ALA A 175 -20.84 2.20 -9.94
C ALA A 175 -19.40 2.27 -10.49
N ASP A 176 -19.24 1.90 -11.76
CA ASP A 176 -17.99 2.03 -12.53
C ASP A 176 -17.83 3.48 -13.02
N VAL A 177 -17.66 4.41 -12.08
CA VAL A 177 -17.52 5.86 -12.30
C VAL A 177 -16.59 6.46 -11.25
N ASP A 178 -16.02 7.65 -11.56
CA ASP A 178 -15.15 8.36 -10.62
C ASP A 178 -15.86 8.63 -9.28
N SER A 179 -15.37 8.00 -8.21
CA SER A 179 -15.92 8.13 -6.87
C SER A 179 -14.97 7.60 -5.80
N SER A 180 -15.28 7.87 -4.52
CA SER A 180 -14.48 7.40 -3.39
C SER A 180 -15.27 6.55 -2.40
N LEU A 181 -14.59 5.57 -1.80
CA LEU A 181 -15.10 4.75 -0.70
C LEU A 181 -15.54 5.59 0.50
N VAL A 182 -14.90 6.72 0.76
CA VAL A 182 -15.31 7.67 1.82
C VAL A 182 -16.77 8.07 1.63
N ARG A 183 -17.15 8.48 0.42
CA ARG A 183 -18.50 9.01 0.13
C ARG A 183 -19.53 7.90 -0.06
N THR A 184 -19.14 6.79 -0.68
CA THR A 184 -20.07 5.74 -1.14
C THR A 184 -20.26 4.61 -0.15
N VAL A 185 -19.31 4.38 0.76
CA VAL A 185 -19.35 3.26 1.71
C VAL A 185 -19.19 3.75 3.15
N TRP A 186 -18.07 4.41 3.47
CA TRP A 186 -17.70 4.65 4.87
C TRP A 186 -18.60 5.66 5.57
N ARG A 187 -18.92 6.81 4.95
CA ARG A 187 -19.84 7.80 5.54
C ARG A 187 -21.28 7.28 5.61
N PRO A 188 -21.83 6.59 4.60
CA PRO A 188 -23.12 5.91 4.72
C PRO A 188 -23.16 4.87 5.85
N ALA A 189 -22.13 4.03 5.97
CA ALA A 189 -22.05 3.03 7.05
C ALA A 189 -21.94 3.69 8.42
N GLU A 190 -21.15 4.76 8.56
CA GLU A 190 -21.06 5.54 9.80
C GLU A 190 -22.42 6.13 10.18
N ALA A 191 -23.13 6.75 9.23
CA ALA A 191 -24.45 7.33 9.47
C ALA A 191 -25.51 6.30 9.85
N ALA A 192 -25.38 5.06 9.35
CA ALA A 192 -26.26 3.94 9.69
C ALA A 192 -25.87 3.24 11.00
N GLY A 193 -24.75 3.60 11.63
CA GLY A 193 -24.22 2.87 12.80
C GLY A 193 -23.62 1.50 12.45
N GLU A 194 -23.26 1.29 11.19
CA GLU A 194 -22.77 0.02 10.63
C GLU A 194 -21.25 0.06 10.34
N LEU A 195 -20.54 1.11 10.78
CA LEU A 195 -19.09 1.23 10.67
C LEU A 195 -18.41 0.82 11.97
N GLU A 196 -17.63 -0.26 11.93
CA GLU A 196 -16.76 -0.69 13.01
C GLU A 196 -15.31 -0.22 12.76
N LEU A 197 -14.68 0.35 13.80
CA LEU A 197 -13.30 0.82 13.74
C LEU A 197 -12.38 -0.19 14.43
N ILE A 198 -11.48 -0.78 13.65
CA ILE A 198 -10.51 -1.78 14.11
C ILE A 198 -9.15 -1.10 14.26
N GLY A 199 -8.68 -0.93 15.49
CA GLY A 199 -7.41 -0.25 15.76
C GLY A 199 -6.20 -1.09 15.34
N TYR A 200 -5.37 -0.58 14.43
CA TYR A 200 -4.09 -1.20 14.09
C TYR A 200 -3.09 -0.98 15.23
N GLN A 201 -2.33 -2.03 15.56
CA GLN A 201 -1.40 -2.03 16.69
C GLN A 201 0.06 -1.81 16.27
N GLY A 202 0.35 -1.86 14.97
CA GLY A 202 1.68 -1.65 14.42
C GLY A 202 1.93 -0.21 13.97
N PHE A 203 3.02 -0.03 13.25
CA PHE A 203 3.40 1.23 12.61
C PHE A 203 2.70 1.38 11.25
N TYR A 204 2.15 2.57 11.00
CA TYR A 204 1.45 2.90 9.75
C TYR A 204 1.90 4.25 9.19
N LEU A 205 2.17 4.28 7.88
CA LEU A 205 2.32 5.49 7.07
C LEU A 205 1.57 5.37 5.74
N ASP A 206 0.87 6.44 5.35
CA ASP A 206 0.57 6.69 3.93
C ASP A 206 1.84 7.25 3.31
N THR A 207 2.42 6.53 2.35
CA THR A 207 3.66 6.93 1.66
C THR A 207 3.43 8.02 0.60
N GLY A 208 2.53 8.96 0.88
CA GLY A 208 1.99 9.96 -0.04
C GLY A 208 2.97 11.04 -0.49
N THR A 209 4.00 11.32 0.28
CA THR A 209 4.99 12.39 0.02
C THR A 209 6.42 11.82 0.05
N PRO A 210 7.42 12.50 -0.53
CA PRO A 210 8.81 12.06 -0.44
C PRO A 210 9.28 11.88 1.00
N ALA A 211 8.85 12.76 1.91
CA ALA A 211 9.16 12.67 3.33
C ALA A 211 8.56 11.43 3.99
N ASP A 212 7.26 11.14 3.77
CA ASP A 212 6.62 9.94 4.31
C ASP A 212 7.21 8.66 3.70
N TYR A 213 7.53 8.68 2.40
CA TYR A 213 8.15 7.55 1.70
C TYR A 213 9.57 7.27 2.19
N LEU A 214 10.38 8.32 2.42
CA LEU A 214 11.69 8.19 3.05
C LEU A 214 11.53 7.65 4.47
N ALA A 215 10.63 8.21 5.27
CA ALA A 215 10.38 7.76 6.64
C ALA A 215 9.97 6.28 6.71
N ALA A 216 9.13 5.81 5.79
CA ALA A 216 8.76 4.39 5.69
C ALA A 216 9.98 3.49 5.39
N ASN A 217 10.87 3.92 4.49
CA ASN A 217 12.10 3.19 4.19
C ASN A 217 13.07 3.17 5.38
N LEU A 218 13.26 4.31 6.06
CA LEU A 218 14.12 4.37 7.24
C LEU A 218 13.57 3.54 8.39
N HIS A 219 12.24 3.51 8.56
CA HIS A 219 11.59 2.59 9.48
C HIS A 219 11.87 1.13 9.10
N ALA A 220 11.71 0.77 7.82
CA ALA A 220 11.99 -0.59 7.34
C ALA A 220 13.46 -1.00 7.56
N ALA A 221 14.38 -0.03 7.52
CA ALA A 221 15.80 -0.25 7.80
C ALA A 221 16.11 -0.41 9.29
N GLY A 222 15.20 -0.03 10.21
CA GLY A 222 15.33 -0.33 11.64
C GLY A 222 16.57 0.27 12.33
N GLY A 223 17.08 1.40 11.84
CA GLY A 223 18.30 2.03 12.38
C GLY A 223 19.61 1.39 11.89
N VAL A 224 19.56 0.49 10.92
CA VAL A 224 20.75 -0.05 10.23
C VAL A 224 20.71 0.31 8.74
N THR A 225 21.77 -0.04 8.00
CA THR A 225 21.74 0.02 6.53
C THR A 225 21.19 -1.29 5.98
N LEU A 226 20.00 -1.23 5.38
CA LEU A 226 19.36 -2.35 4.69
C LEU A 226 19.84 -2.37 3.23
N ALA A 227 20.87 -3.17 2.96
CA ALA A 227 21.41 -3.33 1.61
C ALA A 227 20.92 -4.62 0.95
N ASP A 228 20.46 -4.52 -0.29
CA ASP A 228 20.30 -5.69 -1.14
C ASP A 228 21.66 -6.40 -1.33
N VAL A 229 21.62 -7.73 -1.46
CA VAL A 229 22.84 -8.55 -1.59
C VAL A 229 23.71 -8.17 -2.79
N SER A 230 23.10 -7.59 -3.83
CA SER A 230 23.80 -7.14 -5.04
C SER A 230 24.29 -5.69 -4.99
N ALA A 231 24.00 -4.95 -3.91
CA ALA A 231 24.51 -3.60 -3.74
C ALA A 231 26.03 -3.62 -3.48
N ARG A 232 26.77 -2.72 -4.14
CA ARG A 232 28.23 -2.56 -3.95
C ARG A 232 28.52 -1.31 -3.15
N VAL A 233 29.18 -1.47 -2.00
CA VAL A 233 29.57 -0.36 -1.13
C VAL A 233 31.08 -0.37 -0.96
N THR A 234 31.75 0.64 -1.50
CA THR A 234 33.18 0.93 -1.29
C THR A 234 33.41 2.23 -0.52
N GLY A 235 32.41 3.11 -0.49
CA GLY A 235 32.36 4.30 0.37
C GLY A 235 31.71 4.01 1.73
N ALA A 236 30.80 4.90 2.17
CA ALA A 236 30.12 4.79 3.47
C ALA A 236 28.58 4.87 3.31
N ALA A 237 27.84 4.03 4.04
CA ALA A 237 26.38 4.03 4.07
C ALA A 237 25.84 3.80 5.49
N THR A 238 25.08 4.75 6.02
CA THR A 238 24.54 4.71 7.39
C THR A 238 23.02 4.89 7.38
N GLU A 239 22.30 4.04 8.12
CA GLU A 239 20.84 4.10 8.30
C GLU A 239 20.08 4.25 6.97
N SER A 240 20.48 3.54 5.93
CA SER A 240 19.99 3.75 4.57
C SER A 240 19.43 2.48 3.95
N VAL A 241 18.59 2.62 2.92
CA VAL A 241 18.11 1.49 2.13
C VAL A 241 18.81 1.49 0.78
N LEU A 242 19.54 0.42 0.47
CA LEU A 242 20.29 0.28 -0.78
C LEU A 242 19.63 -0.81 -1.65
N GLY A 243 19.04 -0.40 -2.76
CA GLY A 243 18.38 -1.29 -3.71
C GLY A 243 19.34 -2.16 -4.51
N ALA A 244 18.78 -3.17 -5.17
CA ALA A 244 19.53 -4.13 -5.97
C ALA A 244 20.45 -3.46 -7.01
N GLY A 245 21.71 -3.88 -7.06
CA GLY A 245 22.72 -3.36 -7.99
C GLY A 245 23.08 -1.88 -7.78
N SER A 246 22.67 -1.25 -6.68
CA SER A 246 23.12 0.11 -6.37
C SER A 246 24.62 0.15 -6.06
N VAL A 247 25.25 1.29 -6.33
CA VAL A 247 26.69 1.49 -6.14
C VAL A 247 26.91 2.70 -5.24
N VAL A 248 27.65 2.49 -4.15
CA VAL A 248 28.02 3.54 -3.19
C VAL A 248 29.54 3.65 -3.12
N GLU A 249 30.08 4.65 -3.81
CA GLU A 249 31.50 5.02 -3.78
C GLU A 249 31.72 6.30 -2.96
N GLY A 250 30.66 7.10 -2.75
CA GLY A 250 30.62 8.26 -1.85
C GLY A 250 30.07 7.97 -0.46
N THR A 251 29.35 8.93 0.12
CA THR A 251 28.71 8.83 1.44
C THR A 251 27.19 8.90 1.32
N VAL A 252 26.48 7.97 1.96
CA VAL A 252 25.02 7.90 2.01
C VAL A 252 24.56 7.85 3.46
N VAL A 253 23.69 8.77 3.86
CA VAL A 253 23.16 8.84 5.23
C VAL A 253 21.66 9.02 5.20
N ARG A 254 20.92 8.16 5.91
CA ARG A 254 19.46 8.25 6.06
C ARG A 254 18.75 8.48 4.72
N SER A 255 19.13 7.70 3.71
CA SER A 255 18.69 7.88 2.32
C SER A 255 18.26 6.55 1.70
N VAL A 256 17.62 6.63 0.54
CA VAL A 256 17.15 5.48 -0.23
C VAL A 256 17.78 5.52 -1.60
N LEU A 257 18.47 4.44 -1.98
CA LEU A 257 18.92 4.19 -3.33
C LEU A 257 17.97 3.17 -3.97
N TRP A 258 17.29 3.55 -5.05
CA TRP A 258 16.53 2.59 -5.85
C TRP A 258 17.47 1.60 -6.55
N PRO A 259 16.94 0.48 -7.06
CA PRO A 259 17.74 -0.47 -7.82
C PRO A 259 18.55 0.22 -8.94
N GLY A 260 19.84 -0.07 -9.01
CA GLY A 260 20.78 0.51 -9.99
C GLY A 260 21.22 1.96 -9.73
N ALA A 261 20.75 2.62 -8.67
CA ALA A 261 21.18 3.98 -8.33
C ALA A 261 22.66 4.02 -7.93
N GLN A 262 23.32 5.15 -8.22
CA GLN A 262 24.75 5.32 -8.00
C GLN A 262 25.02 6.59 -7.18
N VAL A 263 26.03 6.52 -6.32
CA VAL A 263 26.57 7.65 -5.54
C VAL A 263 28.07 7.67 -5.75
N ALA A 264 28.56 8.71 -6.42
CA ALA A 264 29.93 8.79 -6.94
C ALA A 264 30.97 9.07 -5.84
N PRO A 265 32.27 8.83 -6.09
CA PRO A 265 33.33 9.21 -5.16
C PRO A 265 33.26 10.69 -4.78
N GLY A 266 33.31 10.99 -3.49
CA GLY A 266 33.22 12.36 -2.95
C GLY A 266 31.82 12.96 -2.92
N GLU A 267 30.80 12.25 -3.39
CA GLU A 267 29.40 12.68 -3.26
C GLU A 267 28.88 12.41 -1.83
N HIS A 268 28.02 13.31 -1.32
CA HIS A 268 27.35 13.17 -0.04
C HIS A 268 25.83 13.25 -0.21
N LEU A 269 25.17 12.10 -0.07
CA LEU A 269 23.71 11.99 -0.13
C LEU A 269 23.13 11.86 1.28
N VAL A 270 22.29 12.82 1.69
CA VAL A 270 21.70 12.87 3.03
C VAL A 270 20.22 13.15 2.94
N GLY A 271 19.40 12.34 3.61
CA GLY A 271 17.95 12.57 3.72
C GLY A 271 17.22 12.59 2.37
N ALA A 272 17.61 11.71 1.44
CA ALA A 272 17.13 11.77 0.07
C ALA A 272 16.79 10.41 -0.53
N VAL A 273 16.05 10.43 -1.63
CA VAL A 273 15.79 9.28 -2.50
C VAL A 273 16.52 9.50 -3.83
N ARG A 274 17.36 8.56 -4.25
CA ARG A 274 18.07 8.57 -5.52
C ARG A 274 17.57 7.42 -6.41
N THR A 275 17.18 7.75 -7.64
CA THR A 275 16.75 6.77 -8.65
C THR A 275 17.91 6.26 -9.50
N ALA A 276 17.70 5.19 -10.27
CA ALA A 276 18.67 4.67 -11.24
C ALA A 276 19.10 5.71 -12.29
N ALA A 277 18.20 6.60 -12.69
CA ALA A 277 18.46 7.66 -13.66
C ALA A 277 19.22 8.86 -13.07
N GLY A 278 19.63 8.80 -11.81
CA GLY A 278 20.34 9.87 -11.13
C GLY A 278 19.44 10.98 -10.57
N LEU A 279 18.12 10.94 -10.77
CA LEU A 279 17.19 11.87 -10.11
C LEU A 279 17.30 11.74 -8.59
N THR A 280 17.43 12.87 -7.90
CA THR A 280 17.47 12.97 -6.43
C THR A 280 16.33 13.80 -5.92
N VAL A 281 15.61 13.29 -4.92
CA VAL A 281 14.52 13.99 -4.26
C VAL A 281 14.82 14.04 -2.77
N HIS A 282 14.94 15.24 -2.22
CA HIS A 282 15.13 15.46 -0.79
C HIS A 282 13.78 15.48 -0.08
N ALA A 283 13.76 14.89 1.12
CA ALA A 283 12.60 14.92 2.02
C ALA A 283 12.48 16.24 2.79
#